data_AF-A0A8C4NRA8-F1
#
_entry.id   AF-A0A8C4NRA8-F1
#
_cell.length_a   1.000
_cell.length_b   1.000
_cell.length_c   1.000
_cell.angle_alpha   90.00
_cell.angle_beta   90.00
_cell.angle_gamma   90.00
#
_symmetry.space_group_name_H-M   'P 1'
#
loop_
_entity.id
_entity.type
_entity.pdbx_description
1 polymer ?
#
loop_
_entity_poly.entity_id
_entity_poly.type
_entity_poly.pdbx_seq_one_letter_code
_entity_poly.pdbx_strand_id
1 'polypeptide(L)'
;LLAWTSVLNGEMFNYQLSGMLMQLYVIYLPKFLFWRDTMLSSGCLRLLMFDYYNSMLINTVDEDGNNVELGGEFALEENEHFNNMPVNTLQSDIQIPTNVYNKDPNILNAIYNSEALNDVFILNFQKDPTLTWQYFGSSTGFFRIYPGIKWTPDSNGVAAFDCRNRNWYIQAATSPKDIIIMVDISGSMKGLKMTIAKHTINTILDTLGENDFVNVIAYTDYVRYVEPCFKGTLVQADLDNREHFKMLVEELHVKGEAKIKNAMKESFKILNEARVNGQGSMCNQAIMLITDGAMEDFESVFEEFNWPDRRVRVFTYLIGREMTFAQNTKWIACNNKGYYTHISTLADVQENVMEYLHVLSRPMVINHDHDIIWTEAYMDTVLFTTKAQSLLLMTSVAMPVFSKKKETLSHGILLGVVGSDVPLLEVMKLAPRYMVSSSSRLRLPHHQQRLHPEDKFS
;
A
#
# COMPACT_ATOMS: atom_id res chain seq x y z
N LEU A 1 24.98 -15.28 -28.99
CA LEU A 1 23.61 -15.06 -28.49
C LEU A 1 23.31 -15.65 -27.10
N LEU A 2 24.17 -16.52 -26.54
CA LEU A 2 23.98 -17.08 -25.17
C LEU A 2 24.98 -16.54 -24.12
N ALA A 3 25.72 -15.48 -24.43
CA ALA A 3 26.74 -14.89 -23.54
C ALA A 3 26.49 -13.41 -23.20
N TRP A 4 25.31 -12.87 -23.55
CA TRP A 4 24.97 -11.46 -23.35
C TRP A 4 23.76 -11.26 -22.43
N THR A 5 23.18 -12.33 -21.89
CA THR A 5 22.10 -12.29 -20.89
C THR A 5 22.60 -12.19 -19.46
N SER A 6 23.91 -12.25 -19.19
CA SER A 6 24.46 -12.24 -17.83
C SER A 6 24.83 -10.85 -17.29
N VAL A 7 24.86 -9.80 -18.12
CA VAL A 7 25.27 -8.44 -17.70
C VAL A 7 24.07 -7.54 -17.39
N LEU A 8 22.88 -7.91 -17.86
CA LEU A 8 21.60 -7.24 -17.55
C LEU A 8 20.73 -8.00 -16.54
N ASN A 9 21.21 -9.16 -16.05
CA ASN A 9 20.76 -9.63 -14.76
C ASN A 9 21.31 -8.63 -13.74
N GLY A 10 20.44 -7.81 -13.17
CA GLY A 10 20.74 -6.90 -12.07
C GLY A 10 21.21 -7.61 -10.80
N GLU A 11 21.86 -8.77 -10.90
CA GLU A 11 22.37 -9.57 -9.81
C GLU A 11 23.32 -8.74 -8.94
N MET A 12 24.25 -7.95 -9.49
CA MET A 12 25.19 -7.18 -8.66
C MET A 12 24.50 -6.07 -7.84
N PHE A 13 23.55 -5.37 -8.44
CA PHE A 13 22.78 -4.29 -7.79
C PHE A 13 21.74 -4.86 -6.83
N ASN A 14 21.07 -5.95 -7.22
CA ASN A 14 20.23 -6.75 -6.32
C ASN A 14 21.06 -7.31 -5.17
N TYR A 15 22.30 -7.76 -5.32
CA TYR A 15 23.09 -8.27 -4.18
C TYR A 15 23.46 -7.15 -3.19
N GLN A 16 23.76 -5.93 -3.66
CA GLN A 16 24.05 -4.81 -2.78
C GLN A 16 22.79 -4.25 -2.11
N LEU A 17 21.71 -3.97 -2.86
CA LEU A 17 20.43 -3.51 -2.32
C LEU A 17 19.69 -4.59 -1.52
N SER A 18 19.67 -5.85 -1.98
CA SER A 18 19.15 -6.99 -1.21
C SER A 18 19.99 -7.23 0.04
N GLY A 19 21.31 -7.04 0.00
CA GLY A 19 22.15 -7.11 1.19
C GLY A 19 21.80 -6.03 2.22
N MET A 20 21.49 -4.82 1.76
CA MET A 20 21.12 -3.67 2.60
C MET A 20 19.67 -3.79 3.14
N LEU A 21 18.73 -4.25 2.30
CA LEU A 21 17.36 -4.60 2.70
C LEU A 21 17.32 -5.83 3.62
N MET A 22 18.20 -6.82 3.41
CA MET A 22 18.38 -7.94 4.34
C MET A 22 18.97 -7.48 5.67
N GLN A 23 19.88 -6.52 5.69
CA GLN A 23 20.39 -5.95 6.95
C GLN A 23 19.28 -5.22 7.72
N LEU A 24 18.39 -4.50 7.03
CA LEU A 24 17.16 -3.95 7.61
C LEU A 24 16.22 -5.05 8.16
N TYR A 25 16.19 -6.22 7.52
CA TYR A 25 15.36 -7.38 7.91
C TYR A 25 15.94 -8.25 9.05
N VAL A 26 17.26 -8.27 9.22
CA VAL A 26 17.98 -9.13 10.18
C VAL A 26 18.08 -8.49 11.58
N ILE A 27 17.94 -7.16 11.69
CA ILE A 27 18.23 -6.41 12.94
C ILE A 27 16.97 -6.13 13.80
N TYR A 28 15.83 -6.77 13.49
CA TYR A 28 14.70 -6.83 14.44
C TYR A 28 14.99 -7.67 15.71
N LEU A 29 16.22 -8.15 15.89
CA LEU A 29 16.59 -9.21 16.83
C LEU A 29 17.09 -8.80 18.23
N PRO A 30 17.83 -7.69 18.49
CA PRO A 30 18.49 -7.58 19.80
C PRO A 30 17.65 -6.94 20.92
N LYS A 31 16.67 -6.06 20.62
CA LYS A 31 15.93 -5.34 21.69
C LYS A 31 14.76 -6.14 22.29
N PHE A 32 14.32 -7.24 21.67
CA PHE A 32 13.18 -8.03 22.15
C PHE A 32 13.51 -9.00 23.29
N LEU A 33 14.80 -9.36 23.45
CA LEU A 33 15.24 -10.32 24.47
C LEU A 33 15.32 -9.73 25.89
N PHE A 34 15.30 -8.41 26.05
CA PHE A 34 15.55 -7.78 27.35
C PHE A 34 14.29 -7.54 28.21
N TRP A 35 13.11 -7.97 27.77
CA TRP A 35 11.85 -7.55 28.41
C TRP A 35 10.89 -8.65 28.89
N ARG A 36 11.36 -9.89 29.06
CA ARG A 36 10.56 -10.92 29.77
C ARG A 36 11.16 -11.39 31.09
N ASP A 37 12.48 -11.29 31.28
CA ASP A 37 13.14 -11.82 32.49
C ASP A 37 13.32 -10.79 33.62
N THR A 38 13.10 -9.50 33.35
CA THR A 38 13.23 -8.41 34.36
C THR A 38 11.89 -7.95 34.95
N MET A 39 10.78 -8.62 34.62
CA MET A 39 9.41 -8.23 35.01
C MET A 39 8.76 -9.17 36.06
N LEU A 40 9.56 -9.97 36.77
CA LEU A 40 9.07 -10.78 37.90
C LEU A 40 9.77 -10.51 39.25
N SER A 41 10.74 -9.58 39.33
CA SER A 41 11.49 -9.34 40.58
C SER A 41 11.41 -7.93 41.19
N SER A 42 10.71 -6.96 40.58
CA SER A 42 10.55 -5.64 41.21
C SER A 42 9.30 -4.93 40.71
N GLY A 43 8.32 -4.76 41.58
CA GLY A 43 7.05 -4.05 41.33
C GLY A 43 7.25 -2.54 41.15
N CYS A 44 7.79 -2.12 40.01
CA CYS A 44 7.81 -0.73 39.58
C CYS A 44 7.63 -0.67 38.06
N LEU A 45 6.43 -0.35 37.61
CA LEU A 45 6.20 0.08 36.22
C LEU A 45 6.92 1.42 36.02
N ARG A 46 8.17 1.40 35.56
CA ARG A 46 8.79 2.60 35.00
C ARG A 46 8.16 2.86 33.64
N LEU A 47 7.32 3.88 33.56
CA LEU A 47 7.00 4.54 32.29
C LEU A 47 8.31 5.13 31.74
N LEU A 48 8.90 4.48 30.75
CA LEU A 48 9.95 5.09 29.95
C LEU A 48 9.25 6.13 29.07
N MET A 49 9.46 7.42 29.36
CA MET A 49 9.17 8.47 28.39
C MET A 49 10.13 8.28 27.21
N PHE A 50 9.56 8.10 26.02
CA PHE A 50 10.31 7.96 24.79
C PHE A 50 9.87 9.09 23.86
N ASP A 51 10.82 9.96 23.54
CA ASP A 51 10.62 11.07 22.62
C ASP A 51 11.25 10.72 21.27
N TYR A 52 10.62 11.18 20.19
CA TYR A 52 11.12 11.06 18.82
C TYR A 52 10.95 12.39 18.09
N TYR A 53 11.71 12.57 17.02
CA TYR A 53 11.61 13.74 16.16
C TYR A 53 10.45 13.59 15.19
N ASN A 54 9.42 14.41 15.36
CA ASN A 54 8.31 14.51 14.43
C ASN A 54 8.65 15.52 13.34
N SER A 55 8.69 15.05 12.09
CA SER A 55 9.15 15.82 10.95
C SER A 55 8.34 17.10 10.68
N MET A 56 7.08 17.17 11.14
CA MET A 56 6.25 18.37 11.03
C MET A 56 6.53 19.41 12.13
N LEU A 57 7.07 18.97 13.27
CA LEU A 57 7.26 19.81 14.46
C LEU A 57 8.72 20.21 14.68
N ILE A 58 9.67 19.56 14.00
CA ILE A 58 11.09 19.87 14.17
C ILE A 58 11.40 21.36 13.92
N ASN A 59 12.23 21.93 14.78
CA ASN A 59 12.59 23.36 14.74
C ASN A 59 11.37 24.29 14.74
N THR A 60 10.27 23.91 15.39
CA THR A 60 9.15 24.82 15.68
C THR A 60 9.20 25.23 17.15
N VAL A 61 8.99 26.52 17.39
CA VAL A 61 9.00 27.13 18.73
C VAL A 61 7.60 27.62 19.07
N ASP A 62 7.24 27.53 20.34
CA ASP A 62 6.01 28.11 20.89
C ASP A 62 6.09 29.63 21.04
N GLU A 63 5.00 30.26 21.49
CA GLU A 63 4.94 31.72 21.72
C GLU A 63 5.94 32.20 22.79
N ASP A 64 6.37 31.30 23.67
CA ASP A 64 7.32 31.55 24.76
C ASP A 64 8.79 31.28 24.33
N GLY A 65 9.02 30.83 23.08
CA GLY A 65 10.33 30.54 22.53
C GLY A 65 10.92 29.18 22.89
N ASN A 66 10.12 28.27 23.49
CA ASN A 66 10.53 26.90 23.76
C ASN A 66 10.21 26.00 22.58
N ASN A 67 10.96 24.91 22.42
CA ASN A 67 10.68 23.91 21.39
C ASN A 67 9.36 23.19 21.68
N VAL A 68 8.54 23.03 20.65
CA VAL A 68 7.27 22.28 20.74
C VAL A 68 7.56 20.80 21.07
N GLU A 69 6.64 20.15 21.81
CA GLU A 69 6.69 18.72 22.13
C GLU A 69 6.91 17.89 20.85
N LEU A 70 7.89 16.96 20.85
CA LEU A 70 8.34 16.17 19.68
C LEU A 70 8.98 16.95 18.53
N GLY A 71 9.12 18.28 18.64
CA GLY A 71 9.86 19.10 17.70
C GLY A 71 11.36 19.01 17.94
N GLY A 72 11.80 19.50 19.10
CA GLY A 72 13.22 19.54 19.47
C GLY A 72 14.11 20.32 18.48
N GLU A 73 15.39 20.46 18.82
CA GLU A 73 16.39 20.99 17.88
C GLU A 73 16.86 19.86 16.96
N PHE A 74 16.74 20.10 15.66
CA PHE A 74 17.13 19.16 14.61
C PHE A 74 17.97 19.89 13.57
N ALA A 75 19.28 19.67 13.59
CA ALA A 75 20.21 20.34 12.70
C ALA A 75 19.97 19.90 11.24
N LEU A 76 19.56 20.83 10.39
CA LEU A 76 19.35 20.60 8.96
C LEU A 76 20.41 21.37 8.18
N GLU A 77 21.10 20.68 7.30
CA GLU A 77 22.15 21.24 6.44
C GLU A 77 21.77 21.03 4.97
N GLU A 78 22.00 22.02 4.12
CA GLU A 78 21.76 21.88 2.69
C GLU A 78 22.72 20.86 2.09
N ASN A 79 22.19 19.92 1.32
CA ASN A 79 22.98 18.84 0.73
C ASN A 79 22.75 18.75 -0.79
N GLU A 80 23.83 18.91 -1.57
CA GLU A 80 23.80 18.84 -3.05
C GLU A 80 23.25 17.51 -3.57
N HIS A 81 23.55 16.40 -2.89
CA HIS A 81 23.04 15.07 -3.26
C HIS A 81 21.52 14.97 -3.17
N PHE A 82 20.91 15.73 -2.26
CA PHE A 82 19.48 15.82 -2.08
C PHE A 82 18.92 17.11 -2.70
N ASN A 83 19.46 17.55 -3.84
CA ASN A 83 19.01 18.76 -4.56
C ASN A 83 18.99 20.04 -3.70
N ASN A 84 20.02 20.22 -2.87
CA ASN A 84 20.14 21.31 -1.91
C ASN A 84 18.99 21.38 -0.90
N MET A 85 18.31 20.26 -0.64
CA MET A 85 17.34 20.20 0.44
C MET A 85 18.05 20.24 1.80
N PRO A 86 17.48 20.95 2.78
CA PRO A 86 17.97 20.92 4.15
C PRO A 86 17.64 19.56 4.76
N VAL A 87 18.66 18.74 4.99
CA VAL A 87 18.54 17.37 5.52
C VAL A 87 19.43 17.16 6.73
N ASN A 88 19.10 16.16 7.56
CA ASN A 88 19.94 15.72 8.65
C ASN A 88 20.50 14.32 8.36
N THR A 89 21.78 14.24 8.03
CA THR A 89 22.45 12.95 7.74
C THR A 89 22.85 12.17 8.99
N LEU A 90 22.72 12.76 10.18
CA LEU A 90 23.03 12.10 11.45
C LEU A 90 21.84 11.34 12.03
N GLN A 91 20.61 11.68 11.63
CA GLN A 91 19.41 11.10 12.22
C GLN A 91 18.22 11.05 11.26
N SER A 92 17.46 9.97 11.33
CA SER A 92 16.13 9.81 10.73
C SER A 92 15.05 10.47 11.57
N ASP A 93 13.99 10.95 10.94
CA ASP A 93 12.80 11.47 11.61
C ASP A 93 11.53 10.72 11.20
N ILE A 94 10.40 11.12 11.78
CA ILE A 94 9.14 10.41 11.65
C ILE A 94 8.03 11.37 11.24
N GLN A 95 7.36 11.03 10.16
CA GLN A 95 6.11 11.63 9.75
C GLN A 95 4.93 10.80 10.25
N ILE A 96 3.92 11.47 10.79
CA ILE A 96 2.65 10.85 11.21
C ILE A 96 1.53 11.53 10.42
N PRO A 97 0.67 10.77 9.72
CA PRO A 97 -0.48 11.31 9.02
C PRO A 97 -1.45 12.04 9.96
N THR A 98 -2.15 13.07 9.48
CA THR A 98 -3.04 13.90 10.31
C THR A 98 -4.22 13.12 10.91
N ASN A 99 -4.65 12.02 10.28
CA ASN A 99 -5.71 11.14 10.78
C ASN A 99 -5.24 10.17 11.88
N VAL A 100 -3.94 10.13 12.19
CA VAL A 100 -3.34 9.18 13.13
C VAL A 100 -2.92 9.87 14.42
N TYR A 101 -3.35 9.34 15.57
CA TYR A 101 -3.04 9.93 16.86
C TYR A 101 -1.61 9.58 17.33
N ASN A 102 -0.75 10.57 17.40
CA ASN A 102 0.69 10.42 17.68
C ASN A 102 1.03 9.89 19.08
N LYS A 103 0.11 9.92 20.05
CA LYS A 103 0.29 9.38 21.42
C LYS A 103 -0.37 8.01 21.61
N ASP A 104 -0.82 7.35 20.54
CA ASP A 104 -1.32 5.98 20.61
C ASP A 104 -0.20 5.03 21.11
N PRO A 105 -0.44 4.21 22.15
CA PRO A 105 0.57 3.29 22.68
C PRO A 105 1.13 2.31 21.65
N ASN A 106 0.32 1.84 20.70
CA ASN A 106 0.76 0.92 19.66
C ASN A 106 1.74 1.61 18.70
N ILE A 107 1.48 2.86 18.37
CA ILE A 107 2.35 3.67 17.50
C ILE A 107 3.65 3.99 18.22
N LEU A 108 3.60 4.46 19.47
CA LEU A 108 4.80 4.75 20.26
C LEU A 108 5.70 3.51 20.41
N ASN A 109 5.10 2.34 20.68
CA ASN A 109 5.85 1.09 20.75
C ASN A 109 6.48 0.71 19.41
N ALA A 110 5.76 0.89 18.30
CA ALA A 110 6.28 0.58 16.97
C ALA A 110 7.39 1.57 16.55
N ILE A 111 7.24 2.85 16.87
CA ILE A 111 8.25 3.89 16.69
C ILE A 111 9.52 3.53 17.48
N TYR A 112 9.38 3.20 18.77
CA TYR A 112 10.49 2.79 19.63
C TYR A 112 11.25 1.60 19.03
N ASN A 113 10.53 0.59 18.54
CA ASN A 113 11.14 -0.58 17.92
C ASN A 113 11.88 -0.23 16.61
N SER A 114 11.39 0.76 15.86
CA SER A 114 12.01 1.21 14.60
C SER A 114 13.26 2.11 14.81
N GLU A 115 13.57 2.52 16.04
CA GLU A 115 14.74 3.35 16.35
C GLU A 115 16.05 2.69 15.90
N ALA A 116 16.14 1.36 15.99
CA ALA A 116 17.32 0.60 15.57
C ALA A 116 17.62 0.71 14.06
N LEU A 117 16.66 1.18 13.25
CA LEU A 117 16.88 1.41 11.82
C LEU A 117 17.78 2.61 11.56
N ASN A 118 17.87 3.57 12.48
CA ASN A 118 18.69 4.78 12.31
C ASN A 118 20.16 4.44 12.03
N ASP A 119 20.75 3.56 12.84
CA ASP A 119 22.14 3.13 12.67
C ASP A 119 22.34 2.42 11.33
N VAL A 120 21.36 1.61 10.91
CA VAL A 120 21.41 0.90 9.63
C VAL A 120 21.34 1.86 8.46
N PHE A 121 20.47 2.88 8.51
CA PHE A 121 20.37 3.88 7.46
C PHE A 121 21.66 4.68 7.29
N ILE A 122 22.29 5.07 8.40
CA ILE A 122 23.57 5.78 8.41
C ILE A 122 24.68 4.89 7.83
N LEU A 123 24.78 3.64 8.29
CA LEU A 123 25.78 2.68 7.77
C LEU A 123 25.60 2.42 6.27
N ASN A 124 24.35 2.34 5.81
CA ASN A 124 24.02 2.17 4.41
C ASN A 124 24.51 3.35 3.57
N PHE A 125 24.25 4.58 4.02
CA PHE A 125 24.69 5.80 3.33
C PHE A 125 26.20 5.99 3.36
N GLN A 126 26.87 5.62 4.47
CA GLN A 126 28.33 5.63 4.55
C GLN A 126 28.98 4.61 3.61
N LYS A 127 28.33 3.46 3.42
CA LYS A 127 28.79 2.41 2.52
C LYS A 127 28.56 2.77 1.05
N ASP A 128 27.42 3.40 0.75
CA ASP A 128 27.07 3.85 -0.59
C ASP A 128 26.49 5.28 -0.56
N PRO A 129 27.34 6.30 -0.81
CA PRO A 129 26.90 7.70 -0.84
C PRO A 129 25.97 8.04 -2.00
N THR A 130 25.76 7.13 -2.97
CA THR A 130 24.84 7.37 -4.09
C THR A 130 23.39 7.08 -3.73
N LEU A 131 23.13 6.43 -2.59
CA LEU A 131 21.77 6.19 -2.10
C LEU A 131 21.03 7.48 -1.82
N THR A 132 19.77 7.53 -2.22
CA THR A 132 18.91 8.68 -1.94
C THR A 132 18.12 8.46 -0.66
N TRP A 133 16.79 8.39 -0.75
CA TRP A 133 15.92 8.18 0.39
C TRP A 133 15.92 6.73 0.81
N GLN A 134 16.02 6.51 2.12
CA GLN A 134 15.77 5.22 2.76
C GLN A 134 14.62 5.41 3.74
N TYR A 135 13.65 4.51 3.74
CA TYR A 135 12.48 4.69 4.57
C TYR A 135 11.83 3.38 5.02
N PHE A 136 11.05 3.50 6.08
CA PHE A 136 10.20 2.46 6.62
C PHE A 136 8.79 3.01 6.81
N GLY A 137 7.83 2.48 6.06
CA GLY A 137 6.41 2.70 6.28
C GLY A 137 5.86 1.64 7.22
N SER A 138 5.33 2.05 8.36
CA SER A 138 4.73 1.13 9.34
C SER A 138 3.30 0.76 8.96
N SER A 139 2.88 -0.48 9.30
CA SER A 139 1.47 -0.88 9.22
C SER A 139 0.56 -0.02 10.11
N THR A 140 1.13 0.61 11.15
CA THR A 140 0.41 1.53 12.05
C THR A 140 0.31 2.96 11.51
N GLY A 141 0.82 3.24 10.31
CA GLY A 141 0.64 4.50 9.59
C GLY A 141 1.79 5.51 9.68
N PHE A 142 2.69 5.41 10.68
CA PHE A 142 3.85 6.31 10.74
C PHE A 142 4.88 5.96 9.66
N PHE A 143 5.60 6.97 9.20
CA PHE A 143 6.64 6.86 8.18
C PHE A 143 7.96 7.38 8.72
N ARG A 144 8.99 6.52 8.77
CA ARG A 144 10.35 6.91 9.16
C ARG A 144 11.20 7.11 7.90
N ILE A 145 11.87 8.23 7.76
CA ILE A 145 12.68 8.58 6.60
C ILE A 145 14.10 8.98 7.01
N TYR A 146 15.08 8.59 6.18
CA TYR A 146 16.48 8.98 6.30
C TYR A 146 17.01 9.46 4.92
N PRO A 147 17.81 10.53 4.89
CA PRO A 147 18.12 11.46 6.00
C PRO A 147 16.86 12.19 6.50
N GLY A 148 16.87 12.68 7.74
CA GLY A 148 15.71 13.37 8.32
C GLY A 148 15.45 14.72 7.64
N ILE A 149 14.18 15.10 7.51
CA ILE A 149 13.75 16.30 6.77
C ILE A 149 12.60 17.04 7.44
N LYS A 150 12.58 18.36 7.35
CA LYS A 150 11.41 19.12 7.82
C LYS A 150 10.26 19.01 6.82
N TRP A 151 9.16 18.43 7.26
CA TRP A 151 7.92 18.39 6.48
C TRP A 151 7.14 19.67 6.72
N THR A 152 6.75 20.31 5.63
CA THR A 152 5.85 21.47 5.67
C THR A 152 4.44 21.02 5.32
N PRO A 153 3.45 21.21 6.21
CA PRO A 153 2.07 20.90 5.89
C PRO A 153 1.54 21.83 4.80
N ASP A 154 0.38 21.49 4.24
CA ASP A 154 -0.31 22.34 3.28
C ASP A 154 -0.77 23.68 3.92
N SER A 155 -1.38 24.57 3.12
CA SER A 155 -1.90 25.85 3.60
C SER A 155 -2.96 25.72 4.71
N ASN A 156 -3.54 24.54 4.90
CA ASN A 156 -4.54 24.23 5.91
C ASN A 156 -3.94 23.49 7.12
N GLY A 157 -2.61 23.27 7.15
CA GLY A 157 -1.94 22.54 8.23
C GLY A 157 -2.08 21.01 8.14
N VAL A 158 -2.54 20.48 7.00
CA VAL A 158 -2.78 19.05 6.80
C VAL A 158 -1.60 18.41 6.07
N ALA A 159 -1.14 17.27 6.60
CA ALA A 159 -0.18 16.39 5.93
C ALA A 159 -0.96 15.26 5.24
N ALA A 160 -1.18 15.40 3.94
CA ALA A 160 -1.93 14.43 3.14
C ALA A 160 -1.18 13.10 2.89
N PHE A 161 0.09 13.00 3.30
CA PHE A 161 0.89 11.81 3.09
C PHE A 161 0.53 10.71 4.09
N ASP A 162 0.15 9.55 3.55
CA ASP A 162 0.06 8.28 4.27
C ASP A 162 0.85 7.23 3.48
N CYS A 163 1.86 6.64 4.12
CA CYS A 163 2.73 5.65 3.48
C CYS A 163 1.96 4.41 3.01
N ARG A 164 0.86 4.05 3.69
CA ARG A 164 0.08 2.83 3.40
C ARG A 164 -0.66 2.92 2.06
N ASN A 165 -0.91 4.14 1.59
CA ASN A 165 -1.61 4.40 0.33
C ASN A 165 -0.66 4.45 -0.88
N ARG A 166 0.66 4.35 -0.66
CA ARG A 166 1.65 4.50 -1.73
C ARG A 166 1.80 3.20 -2.49
N ASN A 167 1.98 3.28 -3.81
CA ASN A 167 2.10 2.11 -4.68
C ASN A 167 3.25 1.19 -4.24
N TRP A 168 4.40 1.76 -3.84
CA TRP A 168 5.53 0.97 -3.31
C TRP A 168 5.18 0.17 -2.06
N TYR A 169 4.30 0.71 -1.20
CA TYR A 169 3.85 0.02 -0.01
C TYR A 169 2.89 -1.11 -0.38
N ILE A 170 1.88 -0.81 -1.21
CA ILE A 170 0.82 -1.75 -1.59
C ILE A 170 1.37 -2.92 -2.39
N GLN A 171 2.22 -2.65 -3.39
CA GLN A 171 2.81 -3.69 -4.25
C GLN A 171 3.80 -4.58 -3.48
N ALA A 172 4.50 -4.04 -2.46
CA ALA A 172 5.39 -4.85 -1.63
C ALA A 172 4.62 -5.67 -0.60
N ALA A 173 3.53 -5.10 -0.06
CA ALA A 173 2.72 -5.74 0.97
C ALA A 173 1.80 -6.85 0.41
N THR A 174 1.47 -6.82 -0.89
CA THR A 174 0.51 -7.75 -1.49
C THR A 174 0.97 -8.27 -2.85
N SER A 175 0.64 -9.53 -3.15
CA SER A 175 0.85 -10.09 -4.49
C SER A 175 -0.22 -9.57 -5.47
N PRO A 176 0.07 -9.60 -6.79
CA PRO A 176 -0.90 -9.30 -7.84
C PRO A 176 -2.25 -9.99 -7.63
N LYS A 177 -3.34 -9.30 -7.97
CA LYS A 177 -4.70 -9.74 -7.65
C LYS A 177 -5.72 -9.48 -8.76
N ASP A 178 -6.64 -10.44 -8.89
CA ASP A 178 -7.83 -10.39 -9.74
C ASP A 178 -9.04 -10.03 -8.86
N ILE A 179 -9.56 -8.82 -9.02
CA ILE A 179 -10.65 -8.29 -8.19
C ILE A 179 -11.92 -8.08 -9.02
N ILE A 180 -13.05 -8.56 -8.51
CA ILE A 180 -14.36 -8.12 -8.98
C ILE A 180 -15.03 -7.28 -7.90
N ILE A 181 -15.31 -6.02 -8.23
CA ILE A 181 -16.03 -5.10 -7.36
C ILE A 181 -17.51 -5.24 -7.68
N MET A 182 -18.30 -5.73 -6.73
CA MET A 182 -19.75 -5.87 -6.83
C MET A 182 -20.43 -4.77 -6.04
N VAL A 183 -21.20 -3.91 -6.72
CA VAL A 183 -21.91 -2.79 -6.09
C VAL A 183 -23.43 -2.97 -6.15
N ASP A 184 -24.06 -2.88 -4.99
CA ASP A 184 -25.50 -2.77 -4.85
C ASP A 184 -25.98 -1.41 -5.36
N ILE A 185 -26.82 -1.42 -6.39
CA ILE A 185 -27.47 -0.20 -6.91
C ILE A 185 -28.99 -0.25 -6.71
N SER A 186 -29.48 -1.04 -5.75
CA SER A 186 -30.90 -1.09 -5.42
C SER A 186 -31.42 0.22 -4.81
N GLY A 187 -32.74 0.35 -4.71
CA GLY A 187 -33.38 1.54 -4.16
C GLY A 187 -32.97 1.90 -2.72
N SER A 188 -32.55 0.92 -1.91
CA SER A 188 -32.11 1.12 -0.51
C SER A 188 -30.83 1.94 -0.41
N MET A 189 -29.99 1.89 -1.45
CA MET A 189 -28.72 2.62 -1.54
C MET A 189 -28.90 4.11 -1.87
N LYS A 190 -30.12 4.62 -2.00
CA LYS A 190 -30.38 6.02 -2.40
C LYS A 190 -29.79 7.04 -1.40
N GLY A 191 -29.25 8.13 -1.93
CA GLY A 191 -28.73 9.25 -1.14
C GLY A 191 -27.31 8.99 -0.65
N LEU A 192 -27.05 9.24 0.63
CA LEU A 192 -25.70 9.19 1.22
C LEU A 192 -25.04 7.80 1.06
N LYS A 193 -25.81 6.71 1.11
CA LYS A 193 -25.27 5.34 0.96
C LYS A 193 -24.60 5.16 -0.42
N MET A 194 -25.23 5.61 -1.51
CA MET A 194 -24.63 5.56 -2.86
C MET A 194 -23.37 6.44 -2.95
N THR A 195 -23.37 7.62 -2.34
CA THR A 195 -22.17 8.48 -2.32
C THR A 195 -21.01 7.82 -1.59
N ILE A 196 -21.28 7.18 -0.45
CA ILE A 196 -20.27 6.38 0.27
C ILE A 196 -19.81 5.21 -0.60
N ALA A 197 -20.74 4.50 -1.28
CA ALA A 197 -20.40 3.37 -2.15
C ALA A 197 -19.46 3.77 -3.29
N LYS A 198 -19.78 4.86 -3.99
CA LYS A 198 -18.93 5.42 -5.06
C LYS A 198 -17.55 5.78 -4.53
N HIS A 199 -17.49 6.45 -3.37
CA HIS A 199 -16.22 6.79 -2.75
C HIS A 199 -15.41 5.55 -2.37
N THR A 200 -16.03 4.54 -1.78
CA THR A 200 -15.40 3.24 -1.47
C THR A 200 -14.84 2.56 -2.72
N ILE A 201 -15.58 2.54 -3.84
CA ILE A 201 -15.10 1.97 -5.10
C ILE A 201 -13.88 2.74 -5.60
N ASN A 202 -13.93 4.08 -5.59
CA ASN A 202 -12.81 4.91 -6.03
C ASN A 202 -11.58 4.66 -5.16
N THR A 203 -11.74 4.59 -3.83
CA THR A 203 -10.64 4.25 -2.90
C THR A 203 -10.09 2.84 -3.17
N ILE A 204 -10.94 1.84 -3.44
CA ILE A 204 -10.48 0.49 -3.80
C ILE A 204 -9.68 0.55 -5.11
N LEU A 205 -10.19 1.22 -6.15
CA LEU A 205 -9.48 1.38 -7.43
C LEU A 205 -8.13 2.09 -7.23
N ASP A 206 -8.03 3.00 -6.26
CA ASP A 206 -6.77 3.67 -5.93
C ASP A 206 -5.70 2.77 -5.31
N THR A 207 -6.11 1.64 -4.74
CA THR A 207 -5.19 0.63 -4.19
C THR A 207 -4.70 -0.39 -5.22
N LEU A 208 -5.14 -0.31 -6.49
CA LEU A 208 -4.74 -1.26 -7.52
C LEU A 208 -3.51 -0.78 -8.27
N GLY A 209 -2.53 -1.68 -8.42
CA GLY A 209 -1.33 -1.46 -9.21
C GLY A 209 -1.48 -1.93 -10.65
N GLU A 210 -0.50 -1.63 -11.50
CA GLU A 210 -0.52 -2.03 -12.92
C GLU A 210 -0.53 -3.56 -13.11
N ASN A 211 -0.07 -4.34 -12.14
CA ASN A 211 -0.07 -5.81 -12.21
C ASN A 211 -1.40 -6.45 -11.79
N ASP A 212 -2.36 -5.64 -11.34
CA ASP A 212 -3.68 -6.10 -10.90
C ASP A 212 -4.69 -6.10 -12.04
N PHE A 213 -5.71 -6.94 -11.90
CA PHE A 213 -6.81 -7.02 -12.84
C PHE A 213 -8.13 -6.75 -12.12
N VAL A 214 -8.99 -5.95 -12.72
CA VAL A 214 -10.25 -5.52 -12.12
C VAL A 214 -11.41 -5.56 -13.10
N ASN A 215 -12.61 -5.78 -12.58
CA ASN A 215 -13.86 -5.43 -13.24
C ASN A 215 -14.89 -4.96 -12.21
N VAL A 216 -15.78 -4.05 -12.59
CA VAL A 216 -16.81 -3.49 -11.71
C VAL A 216 -18.19 -3.88 -12.25
N ILE A 217 -18.97 -4.51 -11.37
CA ILE A 217 -20.29 -5.04 -11.68
C ILE A 217 -21.31 -4.42 -10.72
N ALA A 218 -22.30 -3.73 -11.28
CA ALA A 218 -23.45 -3.24 -10.54
C ALA A 218 -24.58 -4.27 -10.59
N TYR A 219 -25.28 -4.49 -9.47
CA TYR A 219 -26.36 -5.46 -9.43
C TYR A 219 -27.66 -4.90 -8.82
N THR A 220 -28.76 -5.38 -9.39
CA THR A 220 -30.15 -5.19 -8.93
C THR A 220 -30.84 -6.55 -9.02
N ASP A 221 -32.01 -6.62 -9.63
CA ASP A 221 -32.67 -7.81 -10.17
C ASP A 221 -31.91 -8.43 -11.36
N TYR A 222 -31.01 -7.68 -12.00
CA TYR A 222 -30.09 -8.15 -13.05
C TYR A 222 -28.65 -7.68 -12.79
N VAL A 223 -27.72 -8.24 -13.55
CA VAL A 223 -26.29 -7.93 -13.49
C VAL A 223 -25.95 -6.94 -14.60
N ARG A 224 -25.32 -5.82 -14.25
CA ARG A 224 -24.89 -4.78 -15.18
C ARG A 224 -23.40 -4.52 -15.02
N TYR A 225 -22.64 -4.73 -16.09
CA TYR A 225 -21.24 -4.30 -16.16
C TYR A 225 -21.19 -2.78 -16.19
N VAL A 226 -20.32 -2.18 -15.37
CA VAL A 226 -20.14 -0.72 -15.35
C VAL A 226 -19.57 -0.25 -16.69
N GLU A 227 -18.60 -0.97 -17.24
CA GLU A 227 -18.09 -0.79 -18.60
C GLU A 227 -18.58 -1.95 -19.50
N PRO A 228 -19.52 -1.71 -20.44
CA PRO A 228 -20.04 -2.74 -21.34
C PRO A 228 -18.97 -3.41 -22.22
N CYS A 229 -17.88 -2.73 -22.56
CA CYS A 229 -16.81 -3.29 -23.38
C CYS A 229 -16.05 -4.41 -22.67
N PHE A 230 -15.99 -4.39 -21.34
CA PHE A 230 -15.31 -5.41 -20.52
C PHE A 230 -16.27 -6.49 -20.01
N LYS A 231 -17.34 -6.76 -20.77
CA LYS A 231 -18.33 -7.78 -20.40
C LYS A 231 -17.69 -9.16 -20.37
N GLY A 232 -17.71 -9.80 -19.20
CA GLY A 232 -17.24 -11.17 -19.00
C GLY A 232 -15.72 -11.31 -18.87
N THR A 233 -14.96 -10.22 -18.86
CA THR A 233 -13.50 -10.25 -18.82
C THR A 233 -12.96 -9.36 -17.72
N LEU A 234 -11.79 -9.69 -17.17
CA LEU A 234 -11.04 -8.75 -16.33
C LEU A 234 -10.18 -7.85 -17.22
N VAL A 235 -9.95 -6.62 -16.77
CA VAL A 235 -9.03 -5.69 -17.44
C VAL A 235 -7.91 -5.31 -16.49
N GLN A 236 -6.73 -5.03 -17.02
CA GLN A 236 -5.59 -4.57 -16.24
C GLN A 236 -5.88 -3.21 -15.62
N ALA A 237 -5.53 -3.04 -14.34
CA ALA A 237 -5.75 -1.82 -13.57
C ALA A 237 -4.67 -0.76 -13.83
N ASP A 238 -4.44 -0.43 -15.10
CA ASP A 238 -3.62 0.70 -15.50
C ASP A 238 -4.28 2.05 -15.09
N LEU A 239 -3.51 3.14 -15.16
CA LEU A 239 -4.00 4.46 -14.76
C LEU A 239 -5.23 4.89 -15.58
N ASP A 240 -5.21 4.64 -16.90
CA ASP A 240 -6.28 5.06 -17.81
C ASP A 240 -7.59 4.30 -17.54
N ASN A 241 -7.54 2.98 -17.38
CA ASN A 241 -8.69 2.14 -17.07
C ASN A 241 -9.24 2.45 -15.68
N ARG A 242 -8.36 2.71 -14.70
CA ARG A 242 -8.79 3.12 -13.34
C ARG A 242 -9.54 4.44 -13.37
N GLU A 243 -9.00 5.46 -14.02
CA GLU A 243 -9.68 6.76 -14.15
C GLU A 243 -10.98 6.65 -14.97
N HIS A 244 -10.99 5.82 -16.01
CA HIS A 244 -12.21 5.52 -16.77
C HIS A 244 -13.29 4.87 -15.91
N PHE A 245 -12.94 3.86 -15.10
CA PHE A 245 -13.88 3.26 -14.16
C PHE A 245 -14.42 4.28 -13.14
N LYS A 246 -13.58 5.17 -12.61
CA LYS A 246 -14.02 6.22 -11.68
C LYS A 246 -15.09 7.13 -12.31
N MET A 247 -14.90 7.54 -13.56
CA MET A 247 -15.92 8.32 -14.29
C MET A 247 -17.24 7.57 -14.42
N LEU A 248 -17.21 6.29 -14.80
CA LEU A 248 -18.42 5.47 -14.95
C LEU A 248 -19.10 5.15 -13.60
N VAL A 249 -18.32 5.03 -12.53
CA VAL A 249 -18.82 4.84 -11.16
C VAL A 249 -19.62 6.07 -10.71
N GLU A 250 -19.18 7.27 -11.08
CA GLU A 250 -19.93 8.50 -10.80
C GLU A 250 -21.30 8.55 -11.51
N GLU A 251 -21.44 7.88 -12.65
CA GLU A 251 -22.71 7.78 -13.38
C GLU A 251 -23.65 6.68 -12.85
N LEU A 252 -23.29 5.97 -11.77
CA LEU A 252 -24.17 4.98 -11.17
C LEU A 252 -25.40 5.64 -10.53
N HIS A 253 -26.57 5.10 -10.87
CA HIS A 253 -27.87 5.52 -10.35
C HIS A 253 -28.62 4.34 -9.77
N VAL A 254 -29.35 4.58 -8.68
CA VAL A 254 -30.14 3.54 -8.01
C VAL A 254 -31.36 3.12 -8.83
N LYS A 255 -31.61 1.81 -8.95
CA LYS A 255 -32.75 1.20 -9.65
C LYS A 255 -33.10 -0.16 -9.04
N GLY A 256 -34.39 -0.51 -9.02
CA GLY A 256 -34.84 -1.86 -8.69
C GLY A 256 -34.54 -2.34 -7.26
N GLU A 257 -34.59 -3.66 -7.09
CA GLU A 257 -34.37 -4.38 -5.82
C GLU A 257 -33.07 -5.20 -5.88
N ALA A 258 -32.45 -5.49 -4.75
CA ALA A 258 -31.17 -6.20 -4.68
C ALA A 258 -31.37 -7.72 -4.83
N LYS A 259 -30.73 -8.35 -5.84
CA LYS A 259 -30.63 -9.81 -5.99
C LYS A 259 -29.19 -10.26 -6.20
N ILE A 260 -28.50 -10.54 -5.10
CA ILE A 260 -27.08 -10.89 -5.07
C ILE A 260 -26.73 -12.18 -5.81
N LYS A 261 -27.65 -13.16 -5.84
CA LYS A 261 -27.40 -14.52 -6.34
C LYS A 261 -26.84 -14.54 -7.78
N ASN A 262 -27.48 -13.79 -8.68
CA ASN A 262 -27.08 -13.75 -10.09
C ASN A 262 -25.72 -13.08 -10.27
N ALA A 263 -25.49 -11.99 -9.53
CA ALA A 263 -24.24 -11.25 -9.59
C ALA A 263 -23.06 -12.07 -9.06
N MET A 264 -23.25 -12.82 -7.97
CA MET A 264 -22.20 -13.69 -7.43
C MET A 264 -21.85 -14.81 -8.41
N LYS A 265 -22.85 -15.44 -9.05
CA LYS A 265 -22.61 -16.47 -10.07
C LYS A 265 -21.79 -15.93 -11.25
N GLU A 266 -22.12 -14.74 -11.72
CA GLU A 266 -21.37 -14.08 -12.79
C GLU A 266 -19.93 -13.76 -12.35
N SER A 267 -19.73 -13.23 -11.14
CA SER A 267 -18.39 -12.94 -10.61
C SER A 267 -17.51 -14.19 -10.52
N PHE A 268 -18.03 -15.30 -9.98
CA PHE A 268 -17.29 -16.55 -9.93
C PHE A 268 -16.95 -17.09 -11.32
N LYS A 269 -17.86 -16.93 -12.29
CA LYS A 269 -17.62 -17.33 -13.67
C LYS A 269 -16.47 -16.55 -14.30
N ILE A 270 -16.47 -15.22 -14.19
CA ILE A 270 -15.41 -14.35 -14.73
C ILE A 270 -14.05 -14.71 -14.10
N LEU A 271 -13.97 -14.85 -12.78
CA LEU A 271 -12.72 -15.22 -12.10
C LEU A 271 -12.22 -16.60 -12.54
N ASN A 272 -13.12 -17.57 -12.72
CA ASN A 272 -12.75 -18.89 -13.19
C ASN A 272 -12.27 -18.87 -14.65
N GLU A 273 -12.94 -18.14 -15.53
CA GLU A 273 -12.55 -17.97 -16.94
C GLU A 273 -11.20 -17.27 -17.07
N ALA A 274 -10.97 -16.18 -16.33
CA ALA A 274 -9.69 -15.48 -16.31
C ALA A 274 -8.52 -16.40 -15.91
N ARG A 275 -8.75 -17.28 -14.91
CA ARG A 275 -7.77 -18.27 -14.46
C ARG A 275 -7.51 -19.35 -15.51
N VAL A 276 -8.56 -19.90 -16.13
CA VAL A 276 -8.42 -20.98 -17.12
C VAL A 276 -7.73 -20.48 -18.38
N ASN A 277 -8.04 -19.26 -18.80
CA ASN A 277 -7.48 -18.65 -20.02
C ASN A 277 -6.12 -17.98 -19.79
N GLY A 278 -5.64 -17.88 -18.54
CA GLY A 278 -4.42 -17.15 -18.22
C GLY A 278 -4.51 -15.63 -18.49
N GLN A 279 -5.72 -15.07 -18.43
CA GLN A 279 -6.03 -13.67 -18.73
C GLN A 279 -6.09 -12.79 -17.46
N GLY A 280 -5.65 -13.31 -16.32
CA GLY A 280 -5.52 -12.57 -15.06
C GLY A 280 -4.11 -12.66 -14.48
N SER A 281 -3.96 -12.24 -13.24
CA SER A 281 -2.71 -12.26 -12.47
C SER A 281 -2.24 -13.67 -12.08
N MET A 282 -3.12 -14.68 -12.15
CA MET A 282 -2.86 -16.07 -11.73
C MET A 282 -2.48 -16.26 -10.25
N CYS A 283 -2.61 -15.20 -9.44
CA CYS A 283 -2.26 -15.17 -8.02
C CYS A 283 -3.52 -15.16 -7.15
N ASN A 284 -3.87 -14.00 -6.57
CA ASN A 284 -4.99 -13.87 -5.66
C ASN A 284 -6.28 -13.55 -6.40
N GLN A 285 -7.38 -14.22 -6.07
CA GLN A 285 -8.71 -13.88 -6.60
C GLN A 285 -9.62 -13.41 -5.47
N ALA A 286 -10.26 -12.26 -5.65
CA ALA A 286 -11.12 -11.67 -4.65
C ALA A 286 -12.39 -11.05 -5.24
N ILE A 287 -13.47 -11.12 -4.46
CA ILE A 287 -14.73 -10.42 -4.71
C ILE A 287 -14.90 -9.38 -3.60
N MET A 288 -15.14 -8.13 -3.97
CA MET A 288 -15.43 -7.03 -3.05
C MET A 288 -16.90 -6.66 -3.17
N LEU A 289 -17.70 -7.06 -2.20
CA LEU A 289 -19.15 -6.83 -2.15
C LEU A 289 -19.46 -5.56 -1.37
N ILE A 290 -20.12 -4.60 -2.01
CA ILE A 290 -20.51 -3.31 -1.44
C ILE A 290 -22.05 -3.23 -1.42
N THR A 291 -22.65 -3.20 -0.24
CA THR A 291 -24.11 -3.29 -0.06
C THR A 291 -24.56 -2.69 1.28
N ASP A 292 -25.85 -2.38 1.43
CA ASP A 292 -26.46 -2.02 2.72
C ASP A 292 -27.22 -3.18 3.40
N GLY A 293 -27.18 -4.38 2.79
CA GLY A 293 -27.35 -5.64 3.50
C GLY A 293 -28.66 -6.42 3.30
N ALA A 294 -29.57 -5.97 2.42
CA ALA A 294 -30.78 -6.72 2.11
C ALA A 294 -30.49 -7.93 1.18
N MET A 295 -29.88 -8.99 1.73
CA MET A 295 -29.53 -10.21 0.99
C MET A 295 -30.19 -11.47 1.54
N GLU A 296 -30.80 -12.23 0.64
CA GLU A 296 -31.35 -13.57 0.87
C GLU A 296 -30.69 -14.57 -0.10
N ASP A 297 -30.74 -15.87 0.23
CA ASP A 297 -30.37 -16.99 -0.64
C ASP A 297 -28.94 -17.02 -1.24
N PHE A 298 -27.95 -16.46 -0.54
CA PHE A 298 -26.55 -16.43 -1.01
C PHE A 298 -25.76 -17.70 -0.70
N GLU A 299 -26.13 -18.48 0.32
CA GLU A 299 -25.37 -19.64 0.80
C GLU A 299 -25.16 -20.69 -0.31
N SER A 300 -26.24 -21.00 -1.04
CA SER A 300 -26.22 -21.97 -2.16
C SER A 300 -25.18 -21.66 -3.24
N VAL A 301 -24.84 -20.38 -3.45
CA VAL A 301 -23.85 -19.99 -4.46
C VAL A 301 -22.43 -20.31 -4.00
N PHE A 302 -22.14 -20.13 -2.72
CA PHE A 302 -20.81 -20.44 -2.18
C PHE A 302 -20.54 -21.93 -2.12
N GLU A 303 -21.57 -22.72 -1.80
CA GLU A 303 -21.52 -24.18 -1.85
C GLU A 303 -21.21 -24.70 -3.26
N GLU A 304 -21.82 -24.11 -4.28
CA GLU A 304 -21.67 -24.51 -5.69
C GLU A 304 -20.32 -24.06 -6.28
N PHE A 305 -19.88 -22.83 -6.02
CA PHE A 305 -18.76 -22.20 -6.76
C PHE A 305 -17.45 -22.07 -5.99
N ASN A 306 -17.45 -22.02 -4.65
CA ASN A 306 -16.24 -21.72 -3.88
C ASN A 306 -15.85 -22.82 -2.89
N TRP A 307 -16.78 -23.68 -2.45
CA TRP A 307 -16.50 -24.74 -1.48
C TRP A 307 -16.09 -26.05 -2.17
N PRO A 308 -15.22 -26.87 -1.53
CA PRO A 308 -14.64 -26.73 -0.19
C PRO A 308 -13.35 -25.89 -0.13
N ASP A 309 -12.67 -25.66 -1.27
CA ASP A 309 -11.32 -25.08 -1.31
C ASP A 309 -11.26 -23.63 -0.81
N ARG A 310 -12.35 -22.87 -0.99
CA ARG A 310 -12.47 -21.43 -0.67
C ARG A 310 -11.27 -20.66 -1.25
N ARG A 311 -11.12 -20.76 -2.58
CA ARG A 311 -10.00 -20.15 -3.32
C ARG A 311 -10.21 -18.65 -3.49
N VAL A 312 -11.43 -18.25 -3.84
CA VAL A 312 -11.80 -16.84 -4.00
C VAL A 312 -12.12 -16.27 -2.63
N ARG A 313 -11.46 -15.16 -2.29
CA ARG A 313 -11.72 -14.43 -1.05
C ARG A 313 -12.87 -13.46 -1.23
N VAL A 314 -13.72 -13.30 -0.22
CA VAL A 314 -14.86 -12.38 -0.31
C VAL A 314 -14.78 -11.34 0.78
N PHE A 315 -14.59 -10.09 0.39
CA PHE A 315 -14.60 -8.93 1.26
C PHE A 315 -15.98 -8.28 1.19
N THR A 316 -16.55 -7.92 2.33
CA THR A 316 -17.88 -7.31 2.38
C THR A 316 -17.82 -5.97 3.08
N TYR A 317 -18.29 -4.93 2.39
CA TYR A 317 -18.41 -3.57 2.86
C TYR A 317 -19.89 -3.26 3.08
N LEU A 318 -20.30 -3.24 4.35
CA LEU A 318 -21.64 -2.84 4.75
C LEU A 318 -21.71 -1.32 4.83
N ILE A 319 -22.57 -0.70 4.01
CA ILE A 319 -22.71 0.75 3.93
C ILE A 319 -23.96 1.22 4.67
N GLY A 320 -23.78 2.26 5.47
CA GLY A 320 -24.86 2.97 6.13
C GLY A 320 -24.78 2.88 7.64
N ARG A 321 -25.66 3.60 8.34
CA ARG A 321 -25.65 3.65 9.81
C ARG A 321 -26.37 2.46 10.45
N GLU A 322 -27.22 1.81 9.67
CA GLU A 322 -28.00 0.65 10.10
C GLU A 322 -27.15 -0.61 10.01
N MET A 323 -27.13 -1.41 11.07
CA MET A 323 -26.39 -2.68 11.14
C MET A 323 -27.30 -3.91 11.14
N THR A 324 -28.56 -3.75 10.76
CA THR A 324 -29.59 -4.80 10.79
C THR A 324 -29.16 -6.07 10.05
N PHE A 325 -28.35 -5.91 9.01
CA PHE A 325 -27.91 -6.99 8.13
C PHE A 325 -26.43 -7.36 8.31
N ALA A 326 -25.76 -6.81 9.32
CA ALA A 326 -24.34 -7.04 9.56
C ALA A 326 -24.01 -8.53 9.73
N GLN A 327 -24.93 -9.33 10.27
CA GLN A 327 -24.72 -10.75 10.48
C GLN A 327 -24.57 -11.53 9.17
N ASN A 328 -25.38 -11.22 8.14
CA ASN A 328 -25.33 -11.90 6.85
C ASN A 328 -24.06 -11.53 6.08
N THR A 329 -23.74 -10.24 5.99
CA THR A 329 -22.50 -9.76 5.35
C THR A 329 -21.26 -10.32 6.05
N LYS A 330 -21.25 -10.33 7.39
CA LYS A 330 -20.15 -10.88 8.17
C LYS A 330 -19.99 -12.38 7.95
N TRP A 331 -21.09 -13.12 7.87
CA TRP A 331 -21.06 -14.56 7.57
C TRP A 331 -20.39 -14.83 6.22
N ILE A 332 -20.73 -14.05 5.18
CA ILE A 332 -20.13 -14.18 3.84
C ILE A 332 -18.62 -14.00 3.90
N ALA A 333 -18.14 -12.94 4.53
CA ALA A 333 -16.71 -12.67 4.62
C ALA A 333 -15.97 -13.76 5.41
N CYS A 334 -16.48 -14.13 6.59
CA CYS A 334 -15.84 -15.11 7.46
C CYS A 334 -15.74 -16.50 6.81
N ASN A 335 -16.78 -16.94 6.09
CA ASN A 335 -16.78 -18.27 5.47
C ASN A 335 -15.96 -18.36 4.19
N ASN A 336 -15.56 -17.23 3.60
CA ASN A 336 -14.78 -17.18 2.37
C ASN A 336 -13.39 -16.55 2.59
N LYS A 337 -12.79 -16.69 3.78
CA LYS A 337 -11.42 -16.23 4.10
C LYS A 337 -11.16 -14.74 3.76
N GLY A 338 -12.20 -13.91 3.81
CA GLY A 338 -12.08 -12.47 3.58
C GLY A 338 -12.22 -11.67 4.88
N TYR A 339 -12.71 -10.45 4.76
CA TYR A 339 -12.87 -9.52 5.89
C TYR A 339 -14.17 -8.73 5.77
N TYR A 340 -14.79 -8.47 6.92
CA TYR A 340 -16.03 -7.69 7.03
C TYR A 340 -15.69 -6.30 7.54
N THR A 341 -16.20 -5.29 6.85
CA THR A 341 -16.00 -3.91 7.20
C THR A 341 -17.32 -3.15 7.17
N HIS A 342 -17.52 -2.27 8.15
CA HIS A 342 -18.69 -1.41 8.25
C HIS A 342 -18.29 0.03 7.99
N ILE A 343 -18.92 0.68 7.01
CA ILE A 343 -18.62 2.05 6.60
C ILE A 343 -19.86 2.90 6.83
N SER A 344 -19.77 3.77 7.82
CA SER A 344 -20.88 4.61 8.26
C SER A 344 -20.79 6.04 7.71
N THR A 345 -19.57 6.54 7.49
CA THR A 345 -19.29 7.88 6.98
C THR A 345 -18.25 7.86 5.85
N LEU A 346 -18.12 8.98 5.14
CA LEU A 346 -17.10 9.15 4.10
C LEU A 346 -15.66 9.16 4.66
N ALA A 347 -15.47 9.70 5.87
CA ALA A 347 -14.16 9.76 6.51
C ALA A 347 -13.63 8.36 6.87
N ASP A 348 -14.54 7.44 7.21
CA ASP A 348 -14.17 6.07 7.59
C ASP A 348 -13.69 5.22 6.39
N VAL A 349 -13.98 5.63 5.15
CA VAL A 349 -13.74 4.80 3.94
C VAL A 349 -12.28 4.43 3.80
N GLN A 350 -11.38 5.39 3.93
CA GLN A 350 -9.97 5.19 3.62
C GLN A 350 -9.31 4.15 4.52
N GLU A 351 -9.49 4.25 5.84
CA GLU A 351 -8.92 3.31 6.81
C GLU A 351 -9.52 1.91 6.64
N ASN A 352 -10.83 1.84 6.45
CA ASN A 352 -11.58 0.60 6.33
C ASN A 352 -11.29 -0.20 5.05
N VAL A 353 -11.01 0.49 3.94
CA VAL A 353 -10.62 -0.18 2.70
C VAL A 353 -9.23 -0.80 2.85
N MET A 354 -8.26 -0.10 3.44
CA MET A 354 -6.88 -0.59 3.53
C MET A 354 -6.71 -1.91 4.31
N GLU A 355 -7.65 -2.26 5.19
CA GLU A 355 -7.63 -3.51 5.96
C GLU A 355 -7.59 -4.78 5.10
N TYR A 356 -8.15 -4.75 3.87
CA TYR A 356 -8.11 -5.93 3.00
C TYR A 356 -6.67 -6.31 2.61
N LEU A 357 -5.76 -5.34 2.53
CA LEU A 357 -4.35 -5.57 2.22
C LEU A 357 -3.68 -6.42 3.30
N HIS A 358 -3.98 -6.18 4.57
CA HIS A 358 -3.48 -7.00 5.68
C HIS A 358 -3.95 -8.46 5.62
N VAL A 359 -5.13 -8.71 5.04
CA VAL A 359 -5.64 -10.08 4.86
C VAL A 359 -4.94 -10.74 3.69
N LEU A 360 -4.73 -10.02 2.59
CA LEU A 360 -4.04 -10.52 1.39
C LEU A 360 -2.55 -10.77 1.61
N SER A 361 -1.90 -10.05 2.53
CA SER A 361 -0.46 -10.24 2.83
C SER A 361 -0.15 -11.51 3.62
N ARG A 362 -1.12 -12.08 4.36
CA ARG A 362 -0.90 -13.24 5.25
C ARG A 362 -0.20 -14.45 4.59
N PRO A 363 -0.59 -14.91 3.38
CA PRO A 363 0.08 -16.06 2.74
C PRO A 363 1.54 -15.79 2.39
N MET A 364 1.89 -14.55 2.00
CA MET A 364 3.28 -14.18 1.71
C MET A 364 4.14 -14.33 2.97
N VAL A 365 3.60 -13.93 4.12
CA VAL A 365 4.29 -14.07 5.41
C VAL A 365 4.56 -15.54 5.75
N ILE A 366 3.56 -16.40 5.54
CA ILE A 366 3.64 -17.83 5.88
C ILE A 366 4.63 -18.54 4.96
N ASN A 367 4.63 -18.20 3.67
CA ASN A 367 5.51 -18.80 2.67
C ASN A 367 6.95 -18.28 2.75
N HIS A 368 7.24 -17.31 3.62
CA HIS A 368 8.55 -16.65 3.75
C HIS A 368 9.05 -16.10 2.42
N ASP A 369 8.12 -15.61 1.61
CA ASP A 369 8.44 -15.03 0.32
C ASP A 369 8.82 -13.55 0.53
N HIS A 370 10.04 -13.20 0.15
CA HIS A 370 10.63 -11.87 0.39
C HIS A 370 11.06 -11.25 -0.93
N ASP A 371 10.18 -11.31 -1.92
CA ASP A 371 10.46 -10.74 -3.21
C ASP A 371 10.66 -9.23 -3.09
N ILE A 372 11.79 -8.79 -3.62
CA ILE A 372 12.11 -7.38 -3.79
C ILE A 372 11.33 -6.91 -5.01
N ILE A 373 10.50 -5.90 -4.82
CA ILE A 373 9.70 -5.33 -5.88
C ILE A 373 10.27 -3.99 -6.34
N TRP A 374 10.12 -3.71 -7.62
CA TRP A 374 10.40 -2.40 -8.22
C TRP A 374 9.08 -1.79 -8.65
N THR A 375 8.81 -0.57 -8.20
CA THR A 375 7.64 0.16 -8.67
C THR A 375 7.86 0.74 -10.05
N GLU A 376 6.77 1.04 -10.72
CA GLU A 376 6.73 1.95 -11.85
C GLU A 376 7.38 3.30 -11.51
N ALA A 377 7.79 4.02 -12.56
CA ALA A 377 8.33 5.36 -12.39
C ALA A 377 7.21 6.31 -11.92
N TYR A 378 7.45 7.02 -10.83
CA TYR A 378 6.52 8.00 -10.30
C TYR A 378 7.24 9.28 -9.87
N MET A 379 6.44 10.30 -9.57
CA MET A 379 6.90 11.60 -9.09
C MET A 379 6.36 11.82 -7.68
N ASP A 380 7.25 11.97 -6.69
CA ASP A 380 6.80 12.25 -5.33
C ASP A 380 6.51 13.74 -5.13
N THR A 381 5.30 14.17 -5.47
CA THR A 381 4.86 15.56 -5.33
C THR A 381 4.67 16.00 -3.88
N VAL A 382 4.61 15.07 -2.92
CA VAL A 382 4.25 15.36 -1.53
C VAL A 382 5.50 15.60 -0.69
N LEU A 383 6.62 14.97 -1.03
CA LEU A 383 7.92 15.23 -0.39
C LEU A 383 8.56 16.55 -0.85
N PHE A 384 8.30 17.00 -2.08
CA PHE A 384 9.03 18.12 -2.68
C PHE A 384 8.12 19.34 -2.91
N THR A 385 8.19 20.31 -1.99
CA THR A 385 7.40 21.55 -2.05
C THR A 385 7.83 22.52 -3.13
N THR A 386 9.01 22.33 -3.75
CA THR A 386 9.47 23.19 -4.85
C THR A 386 9.32 22.50 -6.21
N LYS A 387 8.74 23.22 -7.18
CA LYS A 387 8.56 22.78 -8.58
C LYS A 387 9.85 22.35 -9.29
N ALA A 388 11.01 22.76 -8.80
CA ALA A 388 12.31 22.36 -9.37
C ALA A 388 12.78 20.99 -8.85
N GLN A 389 12.41 20.61 -7.63
CA GLN A 389 12.77 19.34 -7.00
C GLN A 389 11.78 18.21 -7.35
N SER A 390 10.54 18.56 -7.72
CA SER A 390 9.53 17.60 -8.19
C SER A 390 9.84 16.99 -9.56
N LEU A 391 10.85 17.45 -10.31
CA LEU A 391 11.11 17.02 -11.69
C LEU A 391 11.88 15.69 -11.82
N LEU A 392 12.19 15.02 -10.70
CA LEU A 392 12.92 13.76 -10.71
C LEU A 392 11.93 12.59 -10.64
N LEU A 393 11.70 11.98 -11.80
CA LEU A 393 11.11 10.65 -11.87
C LEU A 393 12.00 9.67 -11.09
N MET A 394 11.38 8.91 -10.21
CA MET A 394 12.03 7.90 -9.39
C MET A 394 11.29 6.58 -9.50
N THR A 395 12.00 5.50 -9.25
CA THR A 395 11.43 4.18 -8.98
C THR A 395 11.86 3.76 -7.58
N SER A 396 11.01 3.05 -6.87
CA SER A 396 11.34 2.58 -5.53
C SER A 396 11.58 1.08 -5.56
N VAL A 397 12.60 0.68 -4.82
CA VAL A 397 12.82 -0.71 -4.44
C VAL A 397 12.16 -0.90 -3.08
N ALA A 398 11.22 -1.84 -2.98
CA ALA A 398 10.50 -2.08 -1.74
C ALA A 398 10.50 -3.56 -1.34
N MET A 399 10.48 -3.80 -0.03
CA MET A 399 10.44 -5.15 0.55
C MET A 399 9.54 -5.16 1.78
N PRO A 400 8.61 -6.14 1.91
CA PRO A 400 7.77 -6.24 3.08
C PRO A 400 8.55 -6.71 4.31
N VAL A 401 8.17 -6.21 5.49
CA VAL A 401 8.74 -6.57 6.78
C VAL A 401 7.70 -7.29 7.61
N PHE A 402 8.00 -8.54 7.98
CA PHE A 402 7.08 -9.40 8.72
C PHE A 402 7.53 -9.68 10.15
N SER A 403 6.57 -9.90 11.05
CA SER A 403 6.86 -10.36 12.41
C SER A 403 7.33 -11.82 12.41
N LYS A 404 8.58 -12.05 12.83
CA LYS A 404 9.18 -13.38 13.01
C LYS A 404 8.87 -14.04 14.36
N LYS A 405 8.03 -13.43 15.21
CA LYS A 405 7.75 -13.98 16.53
C LYS A 405 7.03 -15.32 16.38
N LYS A 406 7.53 -16.35 17.08
CA LYS A 406 6.95 -17.71 17.02
C LYS A 406 5.44 -17.75 17.27
N GLU A 407 4.96 -16.93 18.19
CA GLU A 407 3.54 -16.80 18.56
C GLU A 407 2.67 -16.18 17.45
N THR A 408 3.24 -15.33 16.59
CA THR A 408 2.50 -14.60 15.54
C THR A 408 2.76 -15.11 14.13
N LEU A 409 3.64 -16.10 13.95
CA LEU A 409 3.98 -16.66 12.63
C LEU A 409 2.73 -17.18 11.90
N SER A 410 1.82 -17.84 12.60
CA SER A 410 0.57 -18.35 12.02
C SER A 410 -0.42 -17.26 11.62
N HIS A 411 -0.29 -16.06 12.21
CA HIS A 411 -1.18 -14.93 11.95
C HIS A 411 -0.72 -14.08 10.76
N GLY A 412 0.54 -14.25 10.33
CA GLY A 412 1.09 -13.57 9.16
C GLY A 412 1.09 -12.04 9.29
N ILE A 413 1.64 -11.51 10.38
CA ILE A 413 1.57 -10.06 10.69
C ILE A 413 2.62 -9.29 9.87
N LEU A 414 2.15 -8.39 9.01
CA LEU A 414 2.93 -7.35 8.35
C LEU A 414 3.21 -6.22 9.35
N LEU A 415 4.49 -5.93 9.59
CA LEU A 415 4.94 -4.80 10.42
C LEU A 415 5.03 -3.50 9.61
N GLY A 416 5.28 -3.61 8.32
CA GLY A 416 5.45 -2.48 7.42
C GLY A 416 6.21 -2.87 6.16
N VAL A 417 6.67 -1.86 5.42
CA VAL A 417 7.44 -2.02 4.19
C VAL A 417 8.66 -1.11 4.30
N VAL A 418 9.85 -1.65 4.02
CA VAL A 418 11.05 -0.84 3.81
C VAL A 418 11.20 -0.54 2.34
N GLY A 419 11.68 0.65 2.03
CA GLY A 419 11.97 1.01 0.65
C GLY A 419 13.12 1.99 0.53
N SER A 420 13.63 2.10 -0.69
CA SER A 420 14.61 3.10 -1.08
C SER A 420 14.34 3.58 -2.50
N ASP A 421 14.46 4.89 -2.68
CA ASP A 421 14.24 5.51 -3.98
C ASP A 421 15.52 5.48 -4.83
N VAL A 422 15.32 5.24 -6.11
CA VAL A 422 16.36 5.29 -7.13
C VAL A 422 15.92 6.29 -8.19
N PRO A 423 16.60 7.45 -8.30
CA PRO A 423 16.32 8.40 -9.36
C PRO A 423 16.53 7.74 -10.72
N LEU A 424 15.59 7.97 -11.64
CA LEU A 424 15.64 7.34 -12.96
C LEU A 424 16.90 7.75 -13.74
N LEU A 425 17.42 8.95 -13.49
CA LEU A 425 18.68 9.43 -14.05
C LEU A 425 19.86 8.52 -13.68
N GLU A 426 19.92 8.00 -12.45
CA GLU A 426 20.99 7.08 -12.03
C GLU A 426 20.87 5.74 -12.76
N VAL A 427 19.65 5.23 -12.93
CA VAL A 427 19.39 4.01 -13.72
C VAL A 427 19.82 4.20 -15.17
N MET A 428 19.54 5.36 -15.76
CA MET A 428 19.91 5.67 -17.14
C MET A 428 21.41 5.81 -17.36
N LYS A 429 22.19 6.24 -16.36
CA LYS A 429 23.67 6.27 -16.45
C LYS A 429 24.27 4.88 -16.65
N LEU A 430 23.64 3.85 -16.09
CA LEU A 430 24.07 2.46 -16.22
C LEU A 430 23.73 1.85 -17.59
N ALA A 431 22.84 2.48 -18.36
CA ALA A 431 22.47 2.08 -19.71
C ALA A 431 22.81 3.17 -20.74
N PRO A 432 24.10 3.44 -20.99
CA PRO A 432 24.49 4.55 -21.84
C PRO A 432 24.06 4.33 -23.29
N ARG A 433 23.58 5.40 -23.94
CA ARG A 433 22.96 5.41 -25.27
C ARG A 433 23.78 4.74 -26.38
N TYR A 434 25.11 4.68 -26.26
CA TYR A 434 25.96 4.02 -27.26
C TYR A 434 25.91 2.49 -27.22
N MET A 435 25.41 1.90 -26.12
CA MET A 435 25.21 0.45 -26.00
C MET A 435 23.85 -0.01 -26.54
N VAL A 436 22.94 0.91 -26.77
CA VAL A 436 21.59 0.66 -27.27
C VAL A 436 21.51 1.16 -28.71
N SER A 437 21.31 0.27 -29.69
CA SER A 437 21.10 0.70 -31.08
C SER A 437 19.95 1.71 -31.14
N SER A 438 19.97 2.65 -32.08
CA SER A 438 18.98 3.72 -32.25
C SER A 438 17.52 3.24 -32.40
N SER A 439 17.29 1.94 -32.51
CA SER A 439 15.97 1.29 -32.65
C SER A 439 15.58 0.42 -31.45
N SER A 440 16.46 0.24 -30.47
CA SER A 440 16.21 -0.60 -29.27
C SER A 440 15.73 0.24 -28.09
N ARG A 441 14.70 -0.24 -27.39
CA ARG A 441 14.15 0.41 -26.18
C ARG A 441 14.60 -0.35 -24.94
N LEU A 442 14.96 0.36 -23.87
CA LEU A 442 15.18 -0.25 -22.56
C LEU A 442 13.82 -0.71 -22.02
N ARG A 443 13.69 -2.00 -21.70
CA ARG A 443 12.57 -2.53 -20.92
C ARG A 443 13.13 -2.85 -19.54
N LEU A 444 12.55 -2.24 -18.50
CA LEU A 444 12.81 -2.68 -17.14
C LEU A 444 12.18 -4.08 -16.95
N PRO A 445 12.84 -5.02 -16.25
CA PRO A 445 12.26 -6.32 -16.02
C PRO A 445 11.03 -6.16 -15.12
N HIS A 446 9.94 -6.84 -15.48
CA HIS A 446 8.63 -6.89 -14.80
C HIS A 446 7.56 -5.86 -15.19
N HIS A 447 7.89 -4.75 -15.85
CA HIS A 447 6.88 -3.77 -16.29
C HIS A 447 6.80 -3.67 -17.81
N GLN A 448 5.57 -3.53 -18.35
CA GLN A 448 5.38 -3.19 -19.77
C GLN A 448 5.71 -1.71 -20.08
N GLN A 449 6.05 -0.91 -19.06
CA GLN A 449 6.54 0.45 -19.26
C GLN A 449 7.82 0.47 -20.08
N ARG A 450 7.78 1.20 -21.20
CA ARG A 450 8.93 1.44 -22.07
C ARG A 450 9.40 2.86 -21.80
N LEU A 451 10.58 2.99 -21.20
CA LEU A 451 11.24 4.27 -21.06
C LEU A 451 11.76 4.72 -22.44
N HIS A 452 11.26 5.85 -22.93
CA HIS A 452 11.72 6.46 -24.16
C HIS A 452 12.82 7.50 -23.88
N PRO A 453 13.88 7.59 -24.71
CA PRO A 453 14.87 8.66 -24.61
C PRO A 453 14.30 10.08 -24.79
N GLU A 454 13.07 10.19 -25.33
CA GLU A 454 12.32 11.45 -25.53
C GLU A 454 11.11 11.59 -24.59
N ASP A 455 10.97 10.73 -23.57
CA ASP A 455 10.02 11.03 -22.48
C ASP A 455 10.43 12.39 -21.93
N LYS A 456 9.58 13.40 -22.16
CA LYS A 456 9.98 14.79 -22.06
C LYS A 456 10.34 15.12 -20.62
N PHE A 457 11.63 15.29 -20.38
CA PHE A 457 12.22 15.99 -19.24
C PHE A 457 11.98 17.51 -19.38
N SER A 458 10.72 17.93 -19.46
CA SER A 458 10.34 19.35 -19.61
C SER A 458 9.48 19.84 -18.46
#